data_AF-A0A961Z4L7-F1
#
_entry.id   AF-A0A961Z4L7-F1
#
_cell.length_a   1.000
_cell.length_b   1.000
_cell.length_c   1.000
_cell.angle_alpha   90.00
_cell.angle_beta   90.00
_cell.angle_gamma   90.00
#
_symmetry.space_group_name_H-M   'P 1'
#
loop_
_entity.id
_entity.type
_entity.pdbx_description
1 polymer ?
#
loop_
_entity_poly.entity_id
_entity_poly.type
_entity_poly.pdbx_seq_one_letter_code
_entity_poly.pdbx_strand_id
1 'polypeptide(L)'
;MAGLTLPHPLGPAFVDKCTPLVTRLSETFGEAQYFFTFPLLDFFAWARAKDGELVRAFACGDEGVVWNRGRLTAEERDLSLRFFELRGIDNRQGDLGGDMQMMPTEAQVLELAGRWSIDPSRLDDADSTPGFGYLVSAPQAWRTERIRKSAA
;
A
#
# COMPACT_ATOMS: atom_id res chain seq x y z
N MET A 1 -14.59 -17.81 0.47
CA MET A 1 -13.99 -16.47 0.70
C MET A 1 -12.51 -16.68 0.98
N ALA A 2 -11.63 -16.36 0.04
CA ALA A 2 -10.20 -16.36 0.29
C ALA A 2 -9.93 -15.22 1.29
N GLY A 3 -9.66 -15.55 2.55
CA GLY A 3 -9.30 -14.56 3.55
C GLY A 3 -7.98 -13.93 3.17
N LEU A 4 -7.88 -12.60 3.28
CA LEU A 4 -6.63 -11.86 3.10
C LEU A 4 -5.59 -12.40 4.09
N THR A 5 -4.72 -13.28 3.61
CA THR A 5 -3.70 -13.97 4.43
C THR A 5 -2.49 -13.10 4.70
N LEU A 6 -2.27 -12.08 3.88
CA LEU A 6 -1.24 -11.06 4.08
C LEU A 6 -1.80 -9.89 4.90
N PRO A 7 -0.95 -9.21 5.69
CA PRO A 7 -1.36 -8.02 6.40
C PRO A 7 -1.68 -6.90 5.39
N HIS A 8 -2.68 -6.10 5.72
CA HIS A 8 -3.05 -4.90 4.96
C HIS A 8 -3.22 -3.73 5.94
N PRO A 9 -2.89 -2.50 5.53
CA PRO A 9 -2.81 -1.36 6.44
C PRO A 9 -4.21 -0.81 6.78
N LEU A 10 -4.81 -1.27 7.87
CA LEU A 10 -6.18 -0.90 8.26
C LEU A 10 -6.29 0.33 9.18
N GLY A 11 -5.21 1.12 9.29
CA GLY A 11 -5.20 2.33 10.11
C GLY A 11 -4.99 2.11 11.60
N PRO A 12 -5.17 3.17 12.41
CA PRO A 12 -4.65 3.26 13.78
C PRO A 12 -5.35 2.32 14.79
N ALA A 13 -6.51 1.76 14.44
CA ALA A 13 -7.20 0.79 15.29
C ALA A 13 -6.57 -0.63 15.24
N PHE A 14 -5.60 -0.84 14.35
CA PHE A 14 -4.97 -2.13 14.10
C PHE A 14 -3.47 -2.08 14.34
N VAL A 15 -2.89 -3.21 14.73
CA VAL A 15 -1.44 -3.36 14.86
C VAL A 15 -0.81 -3.25 13.48
N ASP A 16 0.22 -2.41 13.34
CA ASP A 16 0.98 -2.32 12.08
C ASP A 16 1.80 -3.60 11.85
N LYS A 17 1.27 -4.44 10.96
CA LYS A 17 1.92 -5.68 10.50
C LYS A 17 2.47 -5.55 9.07
N CYS A 18 2.19 -4.45 8.37
CA CYS A 18 2.66 -4.22 7.01
C CYS A 18 4.10 -3.76 7.01
N THR A 19 4.44 -2.79 7.86
CA THR A 19 5.83 -2.30 7.99
C THR A 19 6.81 -3.45 8.27
N PRO A 20 6.64 -4.27 9.33
CA PRO A 20 7.59 -5.35 9.63
C PRO A 20 7.62 -6.46 8.57
N LEU A 21 6.54 -6.68 7.82
CA LEU A 21 6.54 -7.61 6.70
C LEU A 21 7.48 -7.11 5.59
N VAL A 22 7.25 -5.88 5.12
CA VAL A 22 7.96 -5.33 3.97
C VAL A 22 9.43 -5.08 4.30
N THR A 23 9.75 -4.57 5.50
CA THR A 23 11.15 -4.38 5.91
C THR A 23 11.90 -5.71 6.01
N ARG A 24 11.35 -6.73 6.67
CA ARG A 24 12.00 -8.05 6.80
C ARG A 24 12.22 -8.75 5.46
N LEU A 25 11.26 -8.63 4.52
CA LEU A 25 11.45 -9.12 3.16
C LEU A 25 12.61 -8.38 2.48
N SER A 26 12.69 -7.06 2.62
CA SER A 26 13.80 -6.29 2.03
C SER A 26 15.16 -6.60 2.64
N GLU A 27 15.25 -6.97 3.93
CA GLU A 27 16.52 -7.46 4.53
C GLU A 27 16.99 -8.76 3.87
N THR A 28 16.06 -9.60 3.43
CA THR A 28 16.37 -10.92 2.85
C THR A 28 16.67 -10.82 1.35
N PHE A 29 15.94 -9.96 0.63
CA PHE A 29 15.97 -9.89 -0.84
C PHE A 29 16.57 -8.59 -1.39
N GLY A 30 17.09 -7.70 -0.53
CA GLY A 30 17.61 -6.37 -0.87
C GLY A 30 16.51 -5.32 -1.08
N GLU A 31 15.41 -5.70 -1.73
CA GLU A 31 14.27 -4.81 -1.93
C GLU A 31 12.95 -5.58 -1.80
N ALA A 32 11.95 -4.95 -1.17
CA ALA A 32 10.59 -5.46 -1.12
C ALA A 32 9.60 -4.35 -1.46
N GLN A 33 8.65 -4.69 -2.32
CA GLN A 33 7.58 -3.80 -2.75
C GLN A 33 6.24 -4.46 -2.42
N TYR A 34 5.29 -3.65 -1.97
CA TYR A 34 3.93 -4.06 -1.65
C TYR A 34 2.98 -3.18 -2.44
N PHE A 35 1.97 -3.78 -3.07
CA PHE A 35 0.90 -3.08 -3.77
C PHE A 35 -0.42 -3.78 -3.44
N PHE A 36 -1.48 -3.01 -3.29
CA PHE A 36 -2.81 -3.52 -3.02
C PHE A 36 -3.86 -2.57 -3.60
N THR A 37 -4.80 -3.13 -4.35
CA THR A 37 -5.95 -2.44 -4.92
C THR A 37 -7.20 -3.22 -4.55
N PHE A 38 -8.20 -2.55 -3.99
CA PHE A 38 -9.52 -3.11 -3.84
C PHE A 38 -10.57 -2.02 -4.09
N PRO A 39 -10.86 -1.71 -5.37
CA PRO A 39 -11.73 -0.60 -5.75
C PRO A 39 -13.15 -0.67 -5.18
N LEU A 40 -13.65 -1.87 -4.87
CA LEU A 40 -14.98 -2.04 -4.27
C LEU A 40 -15.08 -1.44 -2.85
N LEU A 41 -13.95 -1.31 -2.15
CA LEU A 41 -13.85 -0.70 -0.82
C LEU A 41 -13.00 0.58 -0.84
N ASP A 42 -12.80 1.16 -2.03
CA ASP A 42 -11.96 2.34 -2.24
C ASP A 42 -10.59 2.26 -1.52
N PHE A 43 -10.04 1.05 -1.41
CA PHE A 43 -8.85 0.79 -0.61
C PHE A 43 -7.63 0.56 -1.51
N PHE A 44 -6.64 1.43 -1.36
CA PHE A 44 -5.44 1.44 -2.19
C PHE A 44 -4.22 1.57 -1.28
N ALA A 45 -3.18 0.78 -1.54
CA ALA A 45 -1.96 0.85 -0.78
C ALA A 45 -0.73 0.49 -1.61
N TRP A 46 0.40 1.11 -1.29
CA TRP A 46 1.69 0.75 -1.82
C TRP A 46 2.80 1.03 -0.80
N ALA A 47 3.86 0.23 -0.83
CA ALA A 47 5.05 0.46 -0.01
C ALA A 47 6.31 -0.09 -0.67
N ARG A 48 7.45 0.49 -0.31
CA ARG A 48 8.78 0.10 -0.77
C ARG A 48 9.75 0.15 0.40
N ALA A 49 10.45 -0.95 0.64
CA ALA A 49 11.57 -1.02 1.57
C ALA A 49 12.83 -1.52 0.86
N LYS A 50 13.99 -1.05 1.31
CA LYS A 50 15.31 -1.43 0.80
C LYS A 50 16.23 -1.71 1.97
N ASP A 51 16.91 -2.85 1.93
CA ASP A 51 17.91 -3.25 2.93
C ASP A 51 17.42 -3.14 4.39
N GLY A 52 16.13 -3.44 4.63
CA GLY A 52 15.49 -3.38 5.94
C GLY A 52 14.87 -2.03 6.31
N GLU A 53 15.05 -1.00 5.49
CA GLU A 53 14.53 0.33 5.74
C GLU A 53 13.29 0.63 4.89
N LEU A 54 12.21 1.07 5.54
CA LEU A 54 11.00 1.53 4.84
C LEU A 54 11.27 2.87 4.16
N VAL A 55 11.37 2.88 2.83
CA VAL A 55 11.65 4.07 2.01
C VAL A 55 10.39 4.91 1.81
N ARG A 56 9.27 4.25 1.50
CA ARG A 56 7.99 4.88 1.20
C ARG A 56 6.86 3.93 1.56
N ALA A 57 5.78 4.44 2.15
CA ALA A 57 4.53 3.71 2.28
C ALA A 57 3.34 4.65 2.27
N PHE A 58 2.29 4.26 1.56
CA PHE A 58 1.03 4.99 1.50
C PHE A 58 -0.13 3.99 1.48
N ALA A 59 -1.22 4.32 2.17
CA ALA A 59 -2.50 3.65 2.03
C ALA A 59 -3.65 4.58 2.36
N CYS A 60 -4.74 4.46 1.61
CA CYS A 60 -6.00 5.14 1.86
C CYS A 60 -7.19 4.19 1.70
N GLY A 61 -8.26 4.46 2.45
CA GLY A 61 -9.57 3.82 2.32
C GLY A 61 -10.68 4.81 2.66
N ASP A 62 -11.85 4.30 3.02
CA ASP A 62 -13.02 5.11 3.39
C ASP A 62 -12.74 6.12 4.51
N GLU A 63 -11.89 5.77 5.48
CA GLU A 63 -11.51 6.63 6.61
C GLU A 63 -10.42 7.66 6.25
N GLY A 64 -10.04 7.75 4.97
CA GLY A 64 -8.96 8.61 4.47
C GLY A 64 -7.60 7.91 4.48
N VAL A 65 -6.53 8.68 4.69
CA VAL A 65 -5.15 8.17 4.67
C VAL A 65 -4.83 7.43 5.98
N VAL A 66 -4.58 6.13 5.87
CA VAL A 66 -4.36 5.21 7.01
C VAL A 66 -2.90 4.80 7.17
N TRP A 67 -2.07 5.01 6.15
CA TRP A 67 -0.63 4.81 6.19
C TRP A 67 0.04 5.88 5.33
N ASN A 68 0.99 6.63 5.89
CA ASN A 68 1.80 7.58 5.13
C ASN A 68 3.18 7.73 5.80
N ARG A 69 4.22 7.20 5.14
CA ARG A 69 5.61 7.20 5.61
C ARG A 69 6.56 7.44 4.45
N GLY A 70 7.70 8.06 4.75
CA GLY A 70 8.70 8.42 3.74
C GLY A 70 8.30 9.65 2.93
N ARG A 71 9.21 10.10 2.06
CA ARG A 71 8.98 11.24 1.17
C ARG A 71 8.26 10.77 -0.09
N LEU A 72 7.34 11.59 -0.58
CA LEU A 72 6.71 11.40 -1.87
C LEU A 72 7.77 11.27 -2.99
N THR A 73 7.68 10.16 -3.73
CA THR A 73 8.59 9.81 -4.82
C THR A 73 8.33 10.64 -6.08
N ALA A 74 9.25 10.62 -7.05
CA ALA A 74 9.05 11.34 -8.32
C ALA A 74 7.95 10.67 -9.15
N GLU A 75 7.93 9.34 -9.14
CA GLU A 75 6.95 8.50 -9.82
C GLU A 75 5.53 8.76 -9.31
N GLU A 76 5.36 8.93 -7.99
CA GLU A 76 4.07 9.34 -7.40
C GLU A 76 3.66 10.74 -7.84
N ARG A 77 4.60 11.69 -7.99
CA ARG A 77 4.29 13.05 -8.44
C ARG A 77 3.82 13.05 -9.89
N ASP A 78 4.51 12.31 -10.74
CA ASP A 78 4.21 12.21 -12.17
C ASP A 78 2.84 11.56 -12.41
N LEU A 79 2.45 10.61 -11.55
CA LEU A 79 1.12 9.99 -11.57
C LEU A 79 0.04 10.80 -10.83
N SER A 80 0.36 12.03 -10.40
CA SER A 80 -0.53 12.91 -9.62
C SER A 80 -1.03 12.29 -8.30
N LEU A 81 -0.29 11.35 -7.72
CA LEU A 81 -0.64 10.71 -6.43
C LEU A 81 -0.39 11.62 -5.20
N ARG A 82 0.25 12.78 -5.41
CA ARG A 82 0.53 13.81 -4.39
C ARG A 82 -0.71 14.47 -3.77
N PHE A 83 -1.80 14.53 -4.51
CA PHE A 83 -3.00 15.25 -4.05
C PHE A 83 -3.70 14.56 -2.88
N PHE A 84 -3.37 13.29 -2.63
CA PHE A 84 -3.96 12.51 -1.55
C PHE A 84 -3.28 12.74 -0.19
N GLU A 85 -2.06 13.30 -0.15
CA GLU A 85 -1.36 13.62 1.12
C GLU A 85 -1.82 14.92 1.77
N LEU A 86 -2.38 15.86 0.99
CA LEU A 86 -2.65 17.24 1.42
C LEU A 86 -3.92 17.42 2.25
N ARG A 87 -4.75 16.38 2.43
CA ARG A 87 -6.02 16.45 3.18
C ARG A 87 -5.91 16.17 4.68
N GLY A 88 -4.72 15.91 5.22
CA GLY A 88 -4.49 15.87 6.67
C GLY A 88 -4.53 17.25 7.36
N ILE A 89 -4.90 18.31 6.63
CA ILE A 89 -5.03 19.69 7.13
C ILE A 89 -6.52 20.05 7.10
N ASP A 90 -7.19 19.90 8.25
CA ASP A 90 -8.56 20.37 8.48
C ASP A 90 -8.63 21.90 8.26
N ASN A 91 -9.14 22.33 7.10
CA ASN A 91 -9.80 23.61 6.80
C ASN A 91 -9.50 24.09 5.39
N ARG A 92 -10.22 23.57 4.39
CA ARG A 92 -10.54 24.36 3.19
C ARG A 92 -12.03 24.26 2.91
N GLN A 93 -12.78 25.24 3.41
CA GLN A 93 -14.13 25.55 2.97
C GLN A 93 -14.00 26.21 1.58
N GLY A 94 -14.46 25.52 0.54
CA GLY A 94 -14.57 26.06 -0.82
C GLY A 94 -16.00 25.89 -1.35
N ASP A 95 -16.46 26.87 -2.13
CA ASP A 95 -17.86 27.06 -2.59
C ASP A 95 -18.38 26.04 -3.62
N LEU A 96 -17.81 24.84 -3.68
CA LEU A 96 -18.30 23.73 -4.49
C LEU A 96 -18.71 22.60 -3.54
N GLY A 97 -20.01 22.57 -3.23
CA GLY A 97 -20.61 21.58 -2.33
C GLY A 97 -20.18 20.14 -2.67
N GLY A 98 -19.49 19.52 -1.72
CA GLY A 98 -18.95 18.17 -1.82
C GLY A 98 -17.56 18.16 -2.44
N ASP A 99 -16.52 18.21 -1.60
CA ASP A 99 -15.14 17.92 -2.02
C ASP A 99 -15.12 16.58 -2.76
N MET A 100 -15.02 16.61 -4.11
CA MET A 100 -14.77 15.40 -4.90
C MET A 100 -13.50 14.76 -4.34
N GLN A 101 -13.68 13.67 -3.60
CA GLN A 101 -12.60 12.86 -3.07
C GLN A 101 -12.01 12.11 -4.25
N MET A 102 -11.01 12.69 -4.90
CA MET A 102 -10.23 11.95 -5.86
C MET A 102 -9.51 10.85 -5.05
N MET A 103 -9.77 9.60 -5.40
CA MET A 103 -9.07 8.43 -4.87
C MET A 103 -8.05 7.98 -5.92
N PRO A 104 -6.95 7.31 -5.51
CA PRO A 104 -6.14 6.59 -6.47
C PRO A 104 -7.00 5.62 -7.27
N THR A 105 -6.64 5.41 -8.52
CA THR A 105 -7.22 4.34 -9.34
C THR A 105 -6.33 3.12 -9.31
N GLU A 106 -6.92 1.94 -9.55
CA GLU A 106 -6.14 0.71 -9.71
C GLU A 106 -5.07 0.84 -10.81
N ALA A 107 -5.42 1.48 -11.93
CA ALA A 107 -4.48 1.73 -13.03
C ALA A 107 -3.26 2.56 -12.59
N GLN A 108 -3.44 3.58 -11.75
CA GLN A 108 -2.31 4.35 -11.21
C GLN A 108 -1.42 3.52 -10.28
N VAL A 109 -2.00 2.63 -9.46
CA VAL A 109 -1.21 1.76 -8.56
C VAL A 109 -0.42 0.73 -9.37
N LEU A 110 -1.04 0.15 -10.41
CA LEU A 110 -0.36 -0.78 -11.33
C LEU A 110 0.77 -0.09 -12.11
N GLU A 111 0.53 1.13 -12.60
CA GLU A 111 1.60 1.87 -13.28
C GLU A 111 2.73 2.29 -12.33
N LEU A 112 2.41 2.63 -11.08
CA LEU A 112 3.44 2.87 -10.06
C LEU A 112 4.30 1.62 -9.84
N ALA A 113 3.69 0.44 -9.78
CA ALA A 113 4.41 -0.83 -9.70
C ALA A 113 5.33 -1.04 -10.90
N GLY A 114 4.84 -0.75 -12.11
CA GLY A 114 5.66 -0.76 -13.34
C GLY A 114 6.85 0.18 -13.29
N ARG A 115 6.69 1.38 -12.73
CA ARG A 115 7.79 2.36 -12.58
C ARG A 115 8.80 1.95 -11.52
N TRP A 116 8.39 1.22 -10.49
CA TRP A 116 9.28 0.77 -9.42
C TRP A 116 10.00 -0.55 -9.75
N SER A 117 9.38 -1.46 -10.50
CA SER A 117 9.98 -2.74 -10.87
C SER A 117 9.28 -3.39 -12.07
N ILE A 118 8.11 -3.99 -11.87
CA ILE A 118 7.39 -4.81 -12.85
C ILE A 118 5.95 -4.32 -12.90
N ASP A 119 5.42 -4.18 -14.11
CA ASP A 119 4.00 -3.88 -14.35
C ASP A 119 3.18 -5.17 -14.19
N PRO A 120 2.37 -5.30 -13.13
CA PRO A 120 1.62 -6.53 -12.88
C PRO A 120 0.55 -6.80 -13.94
N SER A 121 0.11 -5.78 -14.69
CA SER A 121 -0.89 -5.93 -15.75
C SER A 121 -0.32 -6.56 -17.03
N ARG A 122 1.00 -6.71 -17.12
CA ARG A 122 1.72 -7.20 -18.30
C ARG A 122 2.51 -8.49 -18.05
N LEU A 123 2.18 -9.20 -16.97
CA LEU A 123 2.86 -10.46 -16.62
C LEU A 123 2.68 -11.54 -17.68
N ASP A 124 1.53 -11.57 -18.37
CA ASP A 124 1.26 -12.53 -19.45
C ASP A 124 2.16 -12.33 -20.68
N ASP A 125 2.63 -11.10 -20.89
CA ASP A 125 3.54 -10.72 -21.98
C ASP A 125 5.02 -10.84 -21.57
N ALA A 126 5.31 -11.19 -20.30
CA ALA A 126 6.67 -11.21 -19.80
C ALA A 126 7.44 -12.43 -20.34
N ASP A 127 8.35 -12.19 -21.28
CA ASP A 127 9.36 -13.16 -21.76
C ASP A 127 10.31 -13.54 -20.61
N SER A 128 9.84 -14.42 -19.74
CA SER A 128 10.53 -14.90 -18.56
C SER A 128 10.78 -16.39 -18.69
N THR A 129 12.01 -16.81 -18.41
CA THR A 129 12.36 -18.23 -18.42
C THR A 129 11.50 -18.97 -17.39
N PRO A 130 10.76 -20.03 -17.78
CA PRO A 130 10.00 -20.84 -16.83
C PRO A 130 10.89 -21.30 -15.68
N GLY A 131 10.44 -21.09 -14.45
CA GLY A 131 11.18 -21.43 -13.24
C GLY A 131 10.26 -21.97 -12.15
N PHE A 132 10.85 -22.53 -11.10
CA PHE A 132 10.10 -22.98 -9.92
C PHE A 132 9.87 -21.79 -8.98
N GLY A 133 8.60 -21.53 -8.65
CA GLY A 133 8.21 -20.60 -7.59
C GLY A 133 8.02 -21.33 -6.25
N TYR A 134 8.05 -20.57 -5.15
CA TYR A 134 7.69 -21.08 -3.83
C TYR A 134 6.25 -20.70 -3.50
N LEU A 135 5.42 -21.71 -3.21
CA LEU A 135 4.10 -21.50 -2.61
C LEU A 135 4.18 -21.85 -1.13
N VAL A 136 3.94 -20.86 -0.27
CA VAL A 136 4.07 -21.00 1.18
C VAL A 136 2.79 -20.54 1.87
N SER A 137 2.46 -21.18 2.99
CA SER A 137 1.39 -20.71 3.87
C SER A 137 1.83 -19.43 4.58
N ALA A 138 1.00 -18.40 4.51
CA ALA A 138 1.25 -17.17 5.26
C ALA A 138 1.26 -17.47 6.78
N PRO A 139 2.29 -17.02 7.52
CA PRO A 139 2.35 -17.14 8.97
C PRO A 139 1.11 -16.57 9.65
N GLN A 140 0.58 -17.26 10.66
CA GLN A 140 -0.57 -16.78 11.44
C GLN A 140 -0.31 -15.41 12.10
N ALA A 141 0.95 -15.12 12.43
CA ALA A 141 1.37 -13.84 12.99
C ALA A 141 1.03 -12.63 12.07
N TRP A 142 0.89 -12.86 10.76
CA TRP A 142 0.56 -11.82 9.78
C TRP A 142 -0.93 -11.48 9.71
N ARG A 143 -1.79 -12.27 10.36
CA ARG A 143 -3.23 -11.97 10.40
C ARG A 143 -3.48 -10.63 11.06
N THR A 144 -4.44 -9.90 10.52
CA THR A 144 -4.96 -8.65 11.07
C THR A 144 -5.29 -8.80 12.56
N GLU A 145 -4.90 -7.80 13.34
CA GLU A 145 -5.10 -7.77 14.79
C GLU A 145 -5.47 -6.35 15.22
N ARG A 146 -6.58 -6.21 15.96
CA ARG A 146 -6.99 -4.93 16.55
C ARG A 146 -6.16 -4.63 17.78
N ILE A 147 -5.79 -3.37 17.96
CA ILE A 147 -5.18 -2.91 19.20
C ILE A 147 -6.22 -3.08 20.32
N ARG A 148 -5.89 -3.84 21.36
CA ARG A 148 -6.75 -3.96 22.54
C ARG A 148 -6.65 -2.66 23.33
N LYS A 149 -7.78 -1.95 23.51
CA LYS A 149 -7.86 -0.91 24.53
C LYS A 149 -7.87 -1.61 25.90
N SER A 150 -6.84 -1.40 26.71
CA SER A 150 -6.92 -1.73 28.13
C SER A 150 -8.05 -0.88 28.72
N ALA A 151 -9.04 -1.52 29.33
CA ALA A 151 -10.02 -0.81 30.16
C ALA A 151 -9.23 -0.20 31.33
N ALA A 152 -9.17 1.13 31.37
CA ALA A 152 -8.73 1.88 32.54
C ALA A 152 -9.90 2.04 33.52
#